data_AF-A0A845GH20-F1
#
_entry.id   AF-A0A845GH20-F1
#
_cell.length_a   1.000
_cell.length_b   1.000
_cell.length_c   1.000
_cell.angle_alpha   90.00
_cell.angle_beta   90.00
_cell.angle_gamma   90.00
#
_symmetry.space_group_name_H-M   'P 1'
#
loop_
_entity.id
_entity.type
_entity.pdbx_description
1 polymer ?
#
loop_
_entity_poly.entity_id
_entity_poly.type
_entity_poly.pdbx_seq_one_letter_code
_entity_poly.pdbx_strand_id
1 'polypeptide(L)'
;MTNEVLREKYLSKIAVDIAEAKSKAKLNYRIAYAVYIIAFFGSLVGTLLPLLASGDTARKMGAVAALLPALALTAMTSFRFNRKSEWHYKRVASLQEIERQIDIKPVEQLEALIDWWNKAERDLNSRWLGFGELPGAPKETKKP
;
A
#
# COMPACT_ATOMS: atom_id res chain seq x y z
N MET A 1 25.86 -26.24 -8.18
CA MET A 1 25.36 -25.42 -7.07
C MET A 1 24.52 -26.33 -6.19
N THR A 2 24.91 -26.58 -4.95
CA THR A 2 24.20 -27.49 -4.03
C THR A 2 22.84 -26.90 -3.65
N ASN A 3 21.84 -27.76 -3.46
CA ASN A 3 20.47 -27.33 -3.20
C ASN A 3 20.29 -26.54 -1.89
N GLU A 4 21.19 -26.71 -0.92
CA GLU A 4 21.23 -25.89 0.30
C GLU A 4 21.57 -24.43 0.00
N VAL A 5 22.51 -24.18 -0.91
CA VAL A 5 22.89 -22.82 -1.34
C VAL A 5 21.71 -22.13 -2.05
N LEU A 6 20.92 -22.89 -2.80
CA LEU A 6 19.68 -22.39 -3.40
C LEU A 6 18.66 -22.01 -2.34
N ARG A 7 18.43 -22.87 -1.35
CA ARG A 7 17.50 -22.62 -0.23
C ARG A 7 17.87 -21.33 0.52
N GLU A 8 19.12 -21.20 0.95
CA GLU A 8 19.58 -20.01 1.68
C GLU A 8 19.41 -18.73 0.85
N LYS A 9 19.75 -18.78 -0.44
CA LYS A 9 19.56 -17.65 -1.35
C LYS A 9 18.09 -17.21 -1.43
N TYR A 10 17.16 -18.15 -1.51
CA TYR A 10 15.73 -17.83 -1.57
C TYR A 10 15.18 -17.30 -0.25
N LEU A 11 15.57 -17.90 0.89
CA LEU A 11 15.19 -17.41 2.21
C LEU A 11 15.68 -15.97 2.44
N SER A 12 16.94 -15.68 2.11
CA SER A 12 17.50 -14.32 2.19
C SER A 12 16.72 -13.33 1.32
N LYS A 13 16.41 -13.70 0.07
CA LYS A 13 15.63 -12.84 -0.83
C LYS A 13 14.23 -12.57 -0.28
N ILE A 14 13.54 -13.59 0.21
CA ILE A 14 12.19 -13.47 0.77
C ILE A 14 12.19 -12.59 2.02
N ALA A 15 13.19 -12.72 2.89
CA ALA A 15 13.33 -11.86 4.07
C ALA A 15 13.46 -10.37 3.69
N VAL A 16 14.25 -10.07 2.65
CA VAL A 16 14.37 -8.70 2.10
C VAL A 16 13.03 -8.21 1.55
N ASP A 17 12.34 -9.02 0.73
CA ASP A 17 11.06 -8.67 0.13
C ASP A 17 9.96 -8.45 1.19
N ILE A 18 9.97 -9.24 2.27
CA ILE A 18 9.08 -9.08 3.43
C ILE A 18 9.36 -7.73 4.13
N ALA A 19 10.62 -7.40 4.37
CA ALA A 19 11.00 -6.16 5.03
C ALA A 19 10.57 -4.94 4.21
N GLU A 20 10.81 -4.96 2.90
CA GLU A 20 10.40 -3.91 1.98
C GLU A 20 8.88 -3.76 1.95
N ALA A 21 8.14 -4.87 1.81
CA ALA A 21 6.69 -4.85 1.78
C ALA A 21 6.11 -4.35 3.12
N LYS A 22 6.67 -4.73 4.27
CA LYS A 22 6.28 -4.20 5.59
C LYS A 22 6.52 -2.70 5.70
N SER A 23 7.67 -2.22 5.21
CA SER A 23 8.01 -0.80 5.22
C SER A 23 7.00 0.01 4.39
N LYS A 24 6.71 -0.44 3.17
CA LYS A 24 5.70 0.18 2.29
C LYS A 24 4.29 0.10 2.88
N ALA A 25 3.91 -1.00 3.52
CA ALA A 25 2.62 -1.13 4.20
C ALA A 25 2.45 -0.06 5.29
N LYS A 26 3.45 0.07 6.17
CA LYS A 26 3.46 1.05 7.27
C LYS A 26 3.47 2.48 6.76
N LEU A 27 4.23 2.77 5.71
CA LEU A 27 4.29 4.11 5.11
C LEU A 27 2.91 4.51 4.55
N ASN A 28 2.29 3.64 3.75
CA ASN A 28 0.96 3.90 3.19
C ASN A 28 -0.10 4.03 4.30
N TYR A 29 -0.01 3.22 5.36
CA TYR A 29 -0.90 3.32 6.52
C TYR A 29 -0.75 4.68 7.23
N ARG A 30 0.50 5.10 7.50
CA ARG A 30 0.80 6.40 8.12
C ARG A 30 0.31 7.57 7.27
N ILE A 31 0.51 7.52 5.96
CA ILE A 31 0.02 8.56 5.05
C ILE A 31 -1.51 8.58 5.07
N ALA A 32 -2.17 7.42 5.03
CA ALA A 32 -3.63 7.37 5.12
C ALA A 32 -4.14 8.03 6.42
N TYR A 33 -3.54 7.71 7.57
CA TYR A 33 -3.87 8.35 8.85
C TYR A 33 -3.59 9.85 8.85
N ALA A 34 -2.45 10.29 8.31
CA ALA A 34 -2.14 11.71 8.21
C ALA A 34 -3.19 12.48 7.41
N VAL A 35 -3.65 11.91 6.29
CA VAL A 35 -4.73 12.47 5.47
C VAL A 35 -6.04 12.55 6.24
N TYR A 36 -6.42 11.52 7.02
CA TYR A 36 -7.60 11.58 7.88
C TYR A 36 -7.50 12.64 8.98
N ILE A 37 -6.33 12.76 9.62
CA ILE A 37 -6.07 13.76 10.65
C ILE A 37 -6.21 15.17 10.06
N ILE A 38 -5.60 15.42 8.88
CA ILE A 38 -5.71 16.70 8.17
C ILE A 38 -7.17 17.01 7.81
N ALA A 39 -7.92 16.01 7.34
CA ALA A 39 -9.34 16.19 7.02
C ALA A 39 -10.17 16.54 8.27
N PHE A 40 -9.92 15.85 9.38
CA PHE A 40 -10.64 16.09 10.63
C PHE A 40 -10.33 17.47 11.20
N PHE A 41 -9.05 17.80 11.41
CA PHE A 41 -8.66 19.10 11.94
C PHE A 41 -8.97 20.25 10.97
N GLY A 42 -8.84 20.04 9.66
CA GLY A 42 -9.25 21.03 8.66
C GLY A 42 -10.73 21.35 8.75
N SER A 43 -11.59 20.34 8.94
CA SER A 43 -13.03 20.54 9.15
C SER A 43 -13.32 21.27 10.45
N LEU A 44 -12.65 20.87 11.54
CA LEU A 44 -12.81 21.46 12.87
C LEU A 44 -12.40 22.95 12.87
N VAL A 45 -11.20 23.24 12.37
CA VAL A 45 -10.64 24.59 12.25
C VAL A 45 -11.47 25.43 11.29
N GLY A 46 -11.83 24.89 10.13
CA GLY A 46 -12.65 25.57 9.13
C GLY A 46 -14.04 25.97 9.65
N THR A 47 -14.60 25.20 10.57
CA THR A 47 -15.90 25.48 11.18
C THR A 47 -15.78 26.40 12.41
N LEU A 48 -14.83 26.14 13.30
CA LEU A 48 -14.73 26.84 14.59
C LEU A 48 -14.08 28.23 14.50
N LEU A 49 -13.07 28.42 13.66
CA LEU A 49 -12.38 29.72 13.58
C LEU A 49 -13.29 30.87 13.12
N PRO A 50 -14.07 30.73 12.03
CA PRO A 50 -14.99 31.78 11.61
C PRO A 50 -16.11 32.04 12.61
N LEU A 51 -16.47 31.04 13.42
CA LEU A 51 -17.55 31.12 14.42
C LEU A 51 -17.10 31.84 15.70
N LEU A 52 -15.87 31.58 16.15
CA LEU A 52 -15.35 32.07 17.43
C LEU A 52 -14.55 33.38 17.32
N ALA A 53 -14.09 33.73 16.12
CA ALA A 53 -13.28 34.93 15.91
C ALA A 53 -14.00 35.94 15.01
N SER A 54 -14.14 37.17 15.50
CA SER A 54 -14.78 38.29 14.82
C SER A 54 -13.88 39.00 13.79
N GLY A 55 -12.66 38.50 13.58
CA GLY A 55 -11.66 39.10 12.68
C GLY A 55 -11.70 38.55 11.26
N ASP A 56 -11.52 39.44 10.27
CA ASP A 56 -11.51 39.10 8.85
C ASP A 56 -10.40 38.10 8.48
N THR A 57 -9.26 38.17 9.17
CA THR A 57 -8.15 37.21 9.06
C THR A 57 -8.57 35.79 9.47
N ALA A 58 -9.32 35.65 10.56
CA ALA A 58 -9.78 34.35 11.05
C ALA A 58 -10.81 33.71 10.11
N ARG A 59 -11.66 34.52 9.47
CA ARG A 59 -12.59 34.06 8.42
C ARG A 59 -11.84 33.56 7.19
N LYS A 60 -10.80 34.28 6.74
CA LYS A 60 -9.95 33.86 5.61
C LYS A 60 -9.20 32.55 5.92
N MET A 61 -8.63 32.43 7.12
CA MET A 61 -7.97 31.19 7.56
C MET A 61 -8.95 30.01 7.67
N GLY A 62 -10.15 30.24 8.21
CA GLY A 62 -11.20 29.22 8.26
C GLY A 62 -11.66 28.76 6.87
N ALA A 63 -11.81 29.69 5.93
CA ALA A 63 -12.16 29.36 4.54
C ALA A 63 -11.09 28.48 3.87
N VAL A 64 -9.80 28.78 4.08
CA VAL A 64 -8.70 27.93 3.57
C VAL A 64 -8.71 26.56 4.26
N ALA A 65 -8.88 26.52 5.58
CA ALA A 65 -8.95 25.26 6.34
C ALA A 65 -10.13 24.37 5.89
N ALA A 66 -11.26 24.97 5.49
CA ALA A 66 -12.43 24.26 4.98
C ALA A 66 -12.18 23.54 3.63
N LEU A 67 -11.13 23.89 2.89
CA LEU A 67 -10.73 23.18 1.67
C LEU A 67 -9.88 21.92 1.95
N LEU A 68 -9.21 21.85 3.10
CA LEU A 68 -8.34 20.74 3.46
C LEU A 68 -9.05 19.37 3.46
N PRO A 69 -10.30 19.22 3.94
CA PRO A 69 -11.02 17.95 3.89
C PRO A 69 -11.28 17.47 2.46
N ALA A 70 -11.65 18.37 1.56
CA ALA A 70 -11.89 18.03 0.15
C ALA A 70 -10.60 17.57 -0.55
N LEU A 71 -9.48 18.27 -0.29
CA LEU A 71 -8.17 17.87 -0.81
C LEU A 71 -7.71 16.53 -0.22
N ALA A 72 -7.93 16.32 1.07
CA ALA A 72 -7.61 15.08 1.76
C ALA A 72 -8.43 13.90 1.21
N LEU A 73 -9.74 14.08 1.00
CA LEU A 73 -10.60 13.06 0.40
C LEU A 73 -10.13 12.72 -1.02
N THR A 74 -9.84 13.73 -1.83
CA THR A 74 -9.32 13.57 -3.19
C THR A 74 -7.99 12.82 -3.20
N ALA A 75 -7.08 13.17 -2.29
CA ALA A 75 -5.81 12.45 -2.15
C ALA A 75 -6.04 10.98 -1.75
N MET A 76 -6.95 10.72 -0.80
CA MET A 76 -7.28 9.36 -0.37
C MET A 76 -7.86 8.52 -1.51
N THR A 77 -8.77 9.07 -2.30
CA THR A 77 -9.40 8.37 -3.43
C THR A 77 -8.43 8.14 -4.59
N SER A 78 -7.59 9.13 -4.92
CA SER A 78 -6.67 9.06 -6.07
C SER A 78 -5.47 8.15 -5.79
N PHE A 79 -4.86 8.30 -4.61
CA PHE A 79 -3.67 7.51 -4.28
C PHE A 79 -3.98 6.17 -3.62
N ARG A 80 -5.21 6.00 -3.09
CA ARG A 80 -5.73 4.75 -2.50
C ARG A 80 -4.81 4.17 -1.42
N PHE A 81 -4.21 5.04 -0.60
CA PHE A 81 -3.20 4.67 0.41
C PHE A 81 -3.65 3.52 1.31
N ASN A 82 -4.90 3.53 1.76
CA ASN A 82 -5.45 2.45 2.59
C ASN A 82 -5.39 1.10 1.86
N ARG A 83 -5.90 1.03 0.63
CA ARG A 83 -5.90 -0.21 -0.15
C ARG A 83 -4.49 -0.66 -0.55
N LYS A 84 -3.57 0.28 -0.79
CA LYS A 84 -2.14 -0.04 -1.02
C LYS A 84 -1.50 -0.64 0.22
N SER A 85 -1.80 -0.11 1.41
CA SER A 85 -1.34 -0.67 2.67
C SER A 85 -1.86 -2.11 2.86
N GLU A 86 -3.16 -2.34 2.68
CA GLU A 86 -3.76 -3.68 2.74
C GLU A 86 -3.11 -4.66 1.76
N TRP A 87 -2.83 -4.21 0.52
CA TRP A 87 -2.16 -5.04 -0.47
C TRP A 87 -0.76 -5.45 0.00
N HIS A 88 0.02 -4.51 0.55
CA HIS A 88 1.35 -4.84 1.06
C HIS A 88 1.30 -5.78 2.28
N TYR A 89 0.31 -5.65 3.15
CA TYR A 89 0.12 -6.61 4.24
C TYR A 89 -0.24 -8.01 3.73
N LYS A 90 -1.09 -8.12 2.70
CA LYS A 90 -1.38 -9.40 2.03
C LYS A 90 -0.15 -9.99 1.36
N ARG A 91 0.70 -9.15 0.75
CA ARG A 91 2.01 -9.55 0.19
C ARG A 91 2.90 -10.15 1.27
N VAL A 92 3.02 -9.47 2.41
CA VAL A 92 3.82 -9.94 3.55
C VAL A 92 3.32 -11.31 4.03
N ALA A 93 2.02 -11.46 4.25
CA ALA A 93 1.45 -12.74 4.70
C ALA A 93 1.73 -13.88 3.69
N SER A 94 1.64 -13.60 2.40
CA SER A 94 1.93 -14.58 1.34
C SER A 94 3.41 -14.97 1.32
N LEU A 95 4.32 -14.00 1.46
CA LEU A 95 5.76 -14.24 1.51
C LEU A 95 6.18 -15.01 2.76
N GLN A 96 5.56 -14.73 3.92
CA GLN A 96 5.80 -15.48 5.15
C GLN A 96 5.30 -16.93 5.06
N GLU A 97 4.23 -17.17 4.33
CA GLU A 97 3.78 -18.53 4.06
C GLU A 97 4.78 -19.27 3.16
N ILE A 98 5.29 -18.61 2.11
CA ILE A 98 6.35 -19.17 1.25
C ILE A 98 7.62 -19.49 2.07
N GLU A 99 8.06 -18.57 2.93
CA GLU A 99 9.22 -18.74 3.81
C GLU A 99 9.11 -20.02 4.64
N ARG A 100 7.95 -20.26 5.29
CA ARG A 100 7.69 -21.48 6.06
C ARG A 100 7.71 -22.74 5.20
N GLN A 101 7.13 -22.66 4.00
CA GLN A 101 7.09 -23.81 3.08
C GLN A 101 8.50 -24.18 2.58
N ILE A 102 9.38 -23.19 2.34
CA ILE A 102 10.77 -23.44 1.96
C ILE A 102 11.54 -24.10 3.11
N ASP A 103 11.28 -23.66 4.34
CA ASP A 103 11.98 -24.18 5.53
C ASP A 103 11.61 -25.65 5.79
N ILE A 104 10.32 -25.98 5.68
CA ILE A 104 9.78 -27.30 6.05
C ILE A 104 9.89 -28.33 4.92
N LYS A 105 9.77 -27.92 3.64
CA LYS A 105 9.68 -28.88 2.53
C LYS A 105 11.03 -29.51 2.18
N PRO A 106 11.03 -30.77 1.69
CA PRO A 106 12.22 -31.39 1.12
C PRO A 106 12.74 -30.60 -0.08
N VAL A 107 14.06 -30.62 -0.24
CA VAL A 107 14.79 -29.94 -1.30
C VAL A 107 14.30 -30.33 -2.70
N GLU A 108 13.87 -31.57 -2.89
CA GLU A 108 13.42 -32.11 -4.18
C GLU A 108 12.09 -31.48 -4.65
N GLN A 109 11.36 -30.82 -3.74
CA GLN A 109 10.09 -30.14 -4.04
C GLN A 109 10.26 -28.63 -4.24
N LEU A 110 11.50 -28.11 -4.21
CA LEU A 110 11.77 -26.68 -4.24
C LEU A 110 11.35 -26.04 -5.59
N GLU A 111 11.50 -26.74 -6.71
CA GLU A 111 11.07 -26.24 -8.03
C GLU A 111 9.54 -26.07 -8.11
N ALA A 112 8.78 -27.07 -7.67
CA ALA A 112 7.32 -26.98 -7.62
C ALA A 112 6.84 -25.84 -6.69
N LEU A 113 7.59 -25.56 -5.62
CA LEU A 113 7.32 -24.45 -4.71
C LEU A 113 7.61 -23.08 -5.36
N ILE A 114 8.66 -22.99 -6.18
CA ILE A 114 8.97 -21.79 -6.97
C ILE A 114 7.87 -21.51 -7.99
N ASP A 115 7.36 -22.53 -8.68
CA ASP A 115 6.25 -22.36 -9.63
C ASP A 115 4.95 -21.93 -8.95
N TRP A 116 4.65 -22.52 -7.79
CA TRP A 116 3.54 -22.10 -6.96
C TRP A 116 3.69 -20.64 -6.51
N TRP A 117 4.89 -20.23 -6.06
CA TRP A 117 5.19 -18.84 -5.71
C TRP A 117 5.00 -17.92 -6.92
N ASN A 118 5.58 -18.23 -8.07
CA ASN A 118 5.43 -17.43 -9.29
C ASN A 118 3.95 -17.25 -9.68
N LYS A 119 3.10 -18.26 -9.42
CA LYS A 119 1.65 -18.14 -9.60
C LYS A 119 1.01 -17.22 -8.55
N ALA A 120 1.30 -17.42 -7.28
CA ALA A 120 0.77 -16.59 -6.19
C ALA A 120 1.17 -15.11 -6.34
N GLU A 121 2.40 -14.84 -6.80
CA GLU A 121 2.88 -13.48 -7.06
C GLU A 121 2.18 -12.85 -8.26
N ARG A 122 1.90 -13.60 -9.33
CA ARG A 122 1.08 -13.12 -10.45
C ARG A 122 -0.34 -12.76 -10.01
N ASP A 123 -0.98 -13.62 -9.21
CA ASP A 123 -2.33 -13.37 -8.68
C ASP A 123 -2.37 -12.17 -7.71
N LEU A 124 -1.27 -11.95 -6.98
CA LEU A 124 -1.14 -10.79 -6.10
C LEU A 124 -0.90 -9.51 -6.90
N ASN A 125 -0.03 -9.56 -7.91
CA ASN A 125 0.27 -8.44 -8.79
C ASN A 125 -0.93 -8.04 -9.65
N SER A 126 -1.79 -8.98 -10.06
CA SER A 126 -3.03 -8.66 -10.77
C SER A 126 -4.02 -7.88 -9.91
N ARG A 127 -3.88 -7.95 -8.58
CA ARG A 127 -4.66 -7.16 -7.61
C ARG A 127 -3.98 -5.85 -7.22
N TRP A 128 -2.82 -5.54 -7.79
CA TRP A 128 -2.15 -4.26 -7.56
C TRP A 128 -3.02 -3.13 -8.11
N LEU A 129 -3.27 -2.13 -7.27
CA LEU A 129 -4.26 -1.10 -7.56
C LEU A 129 -3.69 0.10 -8.35
N GLY A 130 -2.41 0.03 -8.73
CA GLY A 130 -1.69 1.10 -9.42
C GLY A 130 -1.67 2.42 -8.64
N PHE A 131 -1.24 3.48 -9.31
CA PHE A 131 -1.90 4.78 -9.12
C PHE A 131 -3.22 4.66 -9.89
N GLY A 132 -4.34 5.18 -9.37
CA GLY A 132 -5.65 4.95 -9.99
C GLY A 132 -5.60 5.11 -11.52
N GLU A 133 -6.39 4.31 -12.25
CA GLU A 133 -6.37 4.31 -13.72
C GLU A 133 -6.42 5.75 -14.23
N LEU A 134 -5.33 6.22 -14.84
CA LEU A 134 -5.35 7.48 -15.56
C LEU A 134 -6.34 7.28 -16.71
N PRO A 135 -7.37 8.13 -16.87
CA PRO A 135 -8.25 8.04 -18.02
C PRO A 135 -7.40 8.15 -19.30
N GLY A 136 -7.33 7.06 -20.07
CA GLY A 136 -6.52 6.98 -21.29
C GLY A 136 -5.27 6.09 -21.22
N ALA A 137 -4.96 5.46 -20.08
CA ALA A 137 -3.92 4.44 -20.04
C ALA A 137 -4.32 3.27 -20.97
N PRO A 138 -3.47 2.85 -21.93
CA PRO A 138 -3.80 1.75 -22.82
C PRO A 138 -4.06 0.51 -21.99
N LYS A 139 -5.29 0.00 -22.05
CA LYS A 139 -5.61 -1.33 -21.53
C LYS A 139 -4.74 -2.28 -22.34
N GLU A 140 -3.77 -2.94 -21.70
CA GLU A 140 -3.05 -4.04 -22.35
C GLU A 140 -4.11 -5.02 -22.85
N THR A 141 -4.31 -5.01 -24.17
CA THR A 141 -5.15 -5.97 -24.85
C THR A 141 -4.51 -7.32 -24.63
N LYS A 142 -5.09 -8.13 -23.74
CA LYS A 142 -4.81 -9.56 -23.70
C LYS A 142 -5.06 -10.08 -25.12
N LYS A 143 -3.99 -10.41 -25.83
CA LYS A 143 -4.10 -11.10 -27.13
C LYS A 143 -4.79 -12.45 -26.86
N PRO A 144 -5.79 -12.82 -27.68
CA PRO A 144 -6.45 -14.12 -27.60
C PRO A 144 -5.46 -15.27 -27.84
#